data_AF-K1SYM6-F1
#
_entry.id   AF-K1SYM6-F1
#
_cell.length_a   1.000
_cell.length_b   1.000
_cell.length_c   1.000
_cell.angle_alpha   90.00
_cell.angle_beta   90.00
_cell.angle_gamma   90.00
#
_symmetry.space_group_name_H-M   'P 1'
#
loop_
_entity.id
_entity.type
_entity.pdbx_description
1 polymer ?
#
loop_
_entity_poly.entity_id
_entity_poly.type
_entity_poly.pdbx_seq_one_letter_code
_entity_poly.pdbx_strand_id
1 'polypeptide(L)'
;TDDTRASMKAPGTNWSGLRSGRKGEISKALKARQAEGWSDKKLMDYLYQYCYYRYMENGADYTPASFILLMHELLEKAGIPHRTGITTKDTREPLDQLINYSNTTWFIYLESNGKCYTPPACYAVPGEVPASLQGEEAILEDNTCLTLPSTTPQDNRDMATINASISGTTLHISRREEMS
;
A
#
# COMPACT_ATOMS: atom_id res chain seq x y z
N THR A 1 -18.54 22.47 -22.30
CA THR A 1 -18.20 22.55 -20.86
C THR A 1 -18.75 21.30 -20.23
N ASP A 2 -17.96 20.22 -20.28
CA ASP A 2 -18.31 18.96 -19.62
C ASP A 2 -18.18 19.17 -18.12
N ASP A 3 -19.32 19.01 -17.44
CA ASP A 3 -19.45 19.13 -16.01
C ASP A 3 -18.71 17.95 -15.35
N THR A 4 -17.49 18.20 -14.86
CA THR A 4 -16.63 17.23 -14.16
C THR A 4 -17.29 16.63 -12.92
N ARG A 5 -18.42 17.17 -12.44
CA ARG A 5 -19.28 16.52 -11.44
C ARG A 5 -20.04 15.30 -11.98
N ALA A 6 -20.33 15.23 -13.27
CA ALA A 6 -21.00 14.09 -13.90
C ALA A 6 -20.10 12.86 -13.97
N SER A 7 -18.79 13.03 -14.18
CA SER A 7 -17.80 11.94 -14.07
C SER A 7 -17.64 11.42 -12.64
N MET A 8 -17.99 12.22 -11.63
CA MET A 8 -18.04 11.77 -10.23
C MET A 8 -19.37 11.07 -9.86
N LYS A 9 -20.37 11.09 -10.77
CA LYS A 9 -21.70 10.50 -10.56
C LYS A 9 -21.95 9.19 -11.32
N ALA A 10 -20.90 8.49 -11.73
CA ALA A 10 -21.01 7.09 -12.15
C ALA A 10 -20.21 6.12 -11.26
N PRO A 11 -20.61 5.86 -10.00
CA PRO A 11 -20.07 4.74 -9.24
C PRO A 11 -21.13 3.64 -9.12
N GLY A 12 -21.07 2.56 -9.90
CA GLY A 12 -21.92 1.43 -9.53
C GLY A 12 -22.06 0.18 -10.38
N THR A 13 -21.87 0.22 -11.69
CA THR A 13 -22.29 -0.91 -12.55
C THR A 13 -21.11 -1.58 -13.24
N ASN A 14 -20.31 -2.31 -12.45
CA ASN A 14 -19.71 -3.62 -12.80
C ASN A 14 -18.70 -4.08 -11.73
N TRP A 15 -19.12 -4.09 -10.47
CA TRP A 15 -18.34 -4.59 -9.32
C TRP A 15 -18.68 -6.05 -8.93
N SER A 16 -18.98 -6.90 -9.92
CA SER A 16 -19.66 -8.19 -9.71
C SER A 16 -18.84 -9.21 -8.90
N GLY A 17 -17.50 -9.19 -9.00
CA GLY A 17 -16.63 -10.16 -8.28
C GLY A 17 -16.43 -9.86 -6.78
N LEU A 18 -16.70 -8.63 -6.34
CA LEU A 18 -16.44 -8.17 -4.97
C LEU A 18 -17.70 -7.73 -4.22
N ARG A 19 -18.81 -7.43 -4.90
CA ARG A 19 -20.13 -7.24 -4.28
C ARG A 19 -20.85 -8.54 -3.91
N SER A 20 -20.39 -9.71 -4.35
CA SER A 20 -21.05 -10.99 -4.07
C SER A 20 -20.75 -11.50 -2.66
N GLY A 21 -21.36 -10.90 -1.62
CA GLY A 21 -21.38 -11.42 -0.24
C GLY A 21 -20.06 -11.35 0.57
N ARG A 22 -18.90 -11.36 -0.10
CA ARG A 22 -17.58 -11.52 0.55
C ARG A 22 -16.99 -10.26 1.18
N LYS A 23 -17.44 -9.04 0.81
CA LYS A 23 -17.11 -7.80 1.57
C LYS A 23 -17.57 -7.90 3.04
N GLY A 24 -18.65 -8.62 3.29
CA GLY A 24 -19.09 -8.94 4.66
C GLY A 24 -18.12 -9.87 5.37
N GLU A 25 -17.66 -10.91 4.67
CA GLU A 25 -16.76 -11.92 5.22
C GLU A 25 -15.39 -11.35 5.58
N ILE A 26 -14.75 -10.58 4.68
CA ILE A 26 -13.41 -10.03 4.96
C ILE A 26 -13.45 -9.02 6.12
N SER A 27 -14.47 -8.16 6.19
CA SER A 27 -14.61 -7.23 7.31
C SER A 27 -14.86 -7.96 8.63
N LYS A 28 -15.66 -9.03 8.63
CA LYS A 28 -15.82 -9.90 9.81
C LYS A 28 -14.50 -10.57 10.19
N ALA A 29 -13.73 -11.05 9.21
CA ALA A 29 -12.43 -11.64 9.46
C ALA A 29 -11.45 -10.63 10.07
N LEU A 30 -11.39 -9.39 9.56
CA LEU A 30 -10.58 -8.33 10.14
C LEU A 30 -10.95 -8.06 11.61
N LYS A 31 -12.25 -7.94 11.92
CA LYS A 31 -12.71 -7.76 13.31
C LYS A 31 -12.37 -8.96 14.20
N ALA A 32 -12.50 -10.19 13.69
CA ALA A 32 -12.12 -11.38 14.44
C ALA A 32 -10.62 -11.40 14.73
N ARG A 33 -9.76 -11.07 13.75
CA ARG A 33 -8.31 -10.95 13.95
C ARG A 33 -7.93 -9.82 14.91
N GLN A 34 -8.66 -8.70 14.87
CA GLN A 34 -8.51 -7.62 15.84
C GLN A 34 -8.84 -8.11 17.26
N ALA A 35 -9.90 -8.91 17.42
CA ALA A 35 -10.24 -9.53 18.71
C ALA A 35 -9.21 -10.59 19.17
N GLU A 36 -8.48 -11.23 18.24
CA GLU A 36 -7.31 -12.07 18.53
C GLU A 36 -6.06 -11.25 18.93
N GLY A 37 -6.15 -9.92 18.98
CA GLY A 37 -5.05 -9.04 19.37
C GLY A 37 -4.08 -8.69 18.25
N TRP A 38 -4.46 -8.85 16.98
CA TRP A 38 -3.61 -8.40 15.87
C TRP A 38 -3.50 -6.87 15.87
N SER A 39 -2.26 -6.37 15.76
CA SER A 39 -1.99 -4.95 15.55
C SER A 39 -2.60 -4.44 14.25
N ASP A 40 -2.93 -3.15 14.20
CA ASP A 40 -3.43 -2.48 12.99
C ASP A 40 -2.51 -2.66 11.78
N LYS A 41 -1.18 -2.59 11.97
CA LYS A 41 -0.20 -2.90 10.90
C LYS A 41 -0.45 -4.28 10.30
N LYS A 42 -0.57 -5.31 11.14
CA LYS A 42 -0.77 -6.69 10.70
C LYS A 42 -2.12 -6.87 10.01
N LEU A 43 -3.17 -6.19 10.48
CA LEU A 43 -4.49 -6.18 9.84
C LEU A 43 -4.45 -5.50 8.46
N MET A 44 -3.75 -4.37 8.35
CA MET A 44 -3.55 -3.66 7.09
C MET A 44 -2.72 -4.47 6.11
N ASP A 45 -1.61 -5.06 6.55
CA ASP A 45 -0.76 -5.89 5.71
C ASP A 45 -1.54 -7.10 5.16
N TYR A 46 -2.37 -7.72 5.99
CA TYR A 46 -3.28 -8.79 5.60
C TYR A 46 -4.35 -8.32 4.59
N LEU A 47 -4.98 -7.17 4.84
CA LEU A 47 -5.99 -6.60 3.94
C LEU A 47 -5.39 -6.24 2.58
N TYR A 48 -4.23 -5.59 2.56
CA TYR A 48 -3.53 -5.20 1.34
C TYR A 48 -3.24 -6.43 0.48
N GLN A 49 -2.68 -7.47 1.09
CA GLN A 49 -2.38 -8.73 0.40
C GLN A 49 -3.65 -9.41 -0.11
N TYR A 50 -4.74 -9.42 0.69
CA TYR A 50 -6.03 -9.93 0.26
C TYR A 50 -6.55 -9.17 -0.96
N CYS A 51 -6.60 -7.84 -0.91
CA CYS A 51 -7.03 -7.00 -2.03
C CYS A 51 -6.16 -7.22 -3.28
N TYR A 52 -4.85 -7.39 -3.11
CA TYR A 52 -3.94 -7.67 -4.23
C TYR A 52 -4.19 -9.02 -4.90
N TYR A 53 -4.33 -10.10 -4.13
CA TYR A 53 -4.63 -11.40 -4.73
C TYR A 53 -5.98 -11.38 -5.46
N ARG A 54 -6.96 -10.65 -4.93
CA ARG A 54 -8.26 -10.47 -5.58
C ARG A 54 -8.16 -9.62 -6.85
N TYR A 55 -7.26 -8.65 -6.89
CA TYR A 55 -6.92 -7.91 -8.11
C TYR A 55 -6.37 -8.86 -9.19
N MET A 56 -5.44 -9.74 -8.83
CA MET A 56 -4.85 -10.72 -9.75
C MET A 56 -5.86 -11.78 -10.24
N GLU A 57 -6.80 -12.21 -9.40
CA GLU A 57 -7.83 -13.20 -9.75
C GLU A 57 -8.85 -12.71 -10.78
N ASN A 58 -9.23 -11.43 -10.75
CA ASN A 58 -10.37 -10.92 -11.53
C ASN A 58 -10.00 -10.30 -12.88
N GLY A 59 -8.72 -10.26 -13.25
CA GLY A 59 -8.28 -9.58 -14.47
C GLY A 59 -8.48 -8.05 -14.42
N ALA A 60 -8.06 -7.37 -15.48
CA ALA A 60 -7.73 -5.94 -15.54
C ALA A 60 -8.85 -4.90 -15.29
N ASP A 61 -10.01 -5.26 -14.73
CA ASP A 61 -11.13 -4.34 -14.45
C ASP A 61 -10.89 -3.46 -13.20
N TYR A 62 -9.64 -3.24 -12.82
CA TYR A 62 -9.23 -2.55 -11.61
C TYR A 62 -8.29 -1.40 -11.93
N THR A 63 -8.71 -0.19 -11.59
CA THR A 63 -7.86 1.00 -11.61
C THR A 63 -7.13 1.16 -10.27
N PRO A 64 -5.98 1.85 -10.23
CA PRO A 64 -5.31 2.21 -8.97
C PRO A 64 -6.26 2.85 -7.93
N ALA A 65 -7.17 3.72 -8.38
CA ALA A 65 -8.18 4.33 -7.52
C ALA A 65 -9.19 3.33 -6.95
N SER A 66 -9.65 2.37 -7.78
CA SER A 66 -10.59 1.33 -7.34
C SER A 66 -10.01 0.43 -6.23
N PHE A 67 -8.70 0.21 -6.24
CA PHE A 67 -7.98 -0.55 -5.21
C PHE A 67 -7.98 0.15 -3.86
N ILE A 68 -7.63 1.44 -3.85
CA ILE A 68 -7.61 2.24 -2.62
C ILE A 68 -9.02 2.43 -2.08
N LEU A 69 -10.00 2.68 -2.94
CA LEU A 69 -11.40 2.80 -2.52
C LEU A 69 -11.89 1.52 -1.85
N LEU A 70 -11.58 0.35 -2.40
CA LEU A 70 -11.96 -0.92 -1.76
C LEU A 70 -11.33 -1.05 -0.37
N MET A 71 -10.03 -0.81 -0.26
CA MET A 71 -9.33 -0.92 1.02
C MET A 71 -9.95 0.03 2.06
N HIS A 72 -10.17 1.29 1.69
CA HIS A 72 -10.80 2.30 2.54
C HIS A 72 -12.17 1.83 3.05
N GLU A 73 -13.06 1.38 2.16
CA GLU A 73 -14.39 0.86 2.56
C GLU A 73 -14.30 -0.33 3.54
N LEU A 74 -13.32 -1.21 3.37
CA LEU A 74 -13.14 -2.39 4.23
C LEU A 74 -12.57 -2.01 5.61
N LEU A 75 -11.67 -1.04 5.67
CA LEU A 75 -11.11 -0.50 6.91
C LEU A 75 -12.17 0.27 7.71
N GLU A 76 -12.94 1.14 7.05
CA GLU A 76 -14.09 1.84 7.66
C GLU A 76 -15.06 0.85 8.29
N LYS A 77 -15.44 -0.20 7.54
CA LYS A 77 -16.35 -1.23 8.05
C LYS A 77 -15.75 -2.03 9.19
N ALA A 78 -14.44 -2.26 9.18
CA ALA A 78 -13.70 -2.91 10.26
C ALA A 78 -13.52 -2.02 11.49
N GLY A 79 -13.64 -0.70 11.35
CA GLY A 79 -13.37 0.27 12.42
C GLY A 79 -11.88 0.46 12.68
N ILE A 80 -11.04 0.31 11.65
CA ILE A 80 -9.59 0.51 11.75
C ILE A 80 -9.29 1.98 11.41
N PRO A 81 -8.72 2.78 12.34
CA PRO A 81 -8.38 4.16 12.08
C PRO A 81 -7.33 4.28 10.96
N HIS A 82 -7.64 5.07 9.95
CA HIS A 82 -6.77 5.32 8.81
C HIS A 82 -7.20 6.62 8.14
N ARG A 83 -6.36 7.14 7.25
CA ARG A 83 -6.62 8.36 6.50
C ARG A 83 -6.39 8.14 5.03
N THR A 84 -7.04 8.95 4.20
CA THR A 84 -6.78 8.96 2.76
C THR A 84 -5.92 10.16 2.37
N GLY A 85 -5.13 10.00 1.31
CA GLY A 85 -4.32 11.05 0.75
C GLY A 85 -4.13 10.92 -0.74
N ILE A 86 -3.63 11.99 -1.35
CA ILE A 86 -3.26 12.04 -2.77
C ILE A 86 -1.82 12.49 -2.94
N THR A 87 -1.19 11.99 -4.00
CA THR A 87 0.15 12.36 -4.46
C THR A 87 0.15 12.36 -6.00
N THR A 88 1.27 12.75 -6.59
CA THR A 88 1.54 12.66 -8.02
C THR A 88 2.66 11.65 -8.27
N LYS A 89 2.77 11.15 -9.50
CA LYS A 89 3.93 10.34 -9.89
C LYS A 89 5.07 11.25 -10.31
N ASP A 90 6.30 10.77 -10.18
CA ASP A 90 7.54 11.38 -10.69
C ASP A 90 7.49 11.79 -12.19
N THR A 91 6.64 11.11 -12.96
CA THR A 91 6.40 11.32 -14.39
C THR A 91 5.29 12.32 -14.70
N ARG A 92 4.71 12.96 -13.68
CA ARG A 92 3.62 13.94 -13.77
C ARG A 92 4.06 15.29 -13.21
N GLU A 93 3.21 16.30 -13.37
CA GLU A 93 3.42 17.57 -12.69
C GLU A 93 3.47 17.35 -11.16
N PRO A 94 4.33 18.10 -10.44
CA PRO A 94 4.36 18.05 -8.98
C PRO A 94 3.01 18.42 -8.37
N LEU A 95 2.77 17.97 -7.13
CA LEU A 95 1.49 18.15 -6.46
C LEU A 95 1.07 19.63 -6.34
N ASP A 96 2.02 20.55 -6.12
CA ASP A 96 1.79 22.00 -6.02
C ASP A 96 1.38 22.67 -7.35
N GLN A 97 1.65 22.00 -8.46
CA GLN A 97 1.36 22.43 -9.83
C GLN A 97 0.25 21.60 -10.47
N LEU A 98 -0.42 20.74 -9.70
CA LEU A 98 -1.46 19.85 -10.17
C LEU A 98 -2.67 20.63 -10.69
N ILE A 99 -2.84 20.65 -12.01
CA ILE A 99 -3.99 21.27 -12.68
C ILE A 99 -5.05 20.22 -13.01
N ASN A 100 -4.65 18.97 -13.26
CA ASN A 100 -5.55 17.89 -13.63
C ASN A 100 -5.59 16.78 -12.58
N TYR A 101 -6.73 16.65 -11.91
CA TYR A 101 -6.95 15.65 -10.86
C TYR A 101 -6.79 14.20 -11.35
N SER A 102 -6.92 13.92 -12.66
CA SER A 102 -6.68 12.57 -13.20
C SER A 102 -5.22 12.12 -13.07
N ASN A 103 -4.29 13.03 -12.80
CA ASN A 103 -2.87 12.72 -12.61
C ASN A 103 -2.55 12.34 -11.16
N THR A 104 -3.53 12.37 -10.26
CA THR A 104 -3.36 11.95 -8.86
C THR A 104 -3.27 10.44 -8.71
N THR A 105 -2.48 10.02 -7.73
CA THR A 105 -2.52 8.67 -7.17
C THR A 105 -3.02 8.76 -5.74
N TRP A 106 -4.08 8.02 -5.44
CA TRP A 106 -4.61 7.91 -4.08
C TRP A 106 -3.81 6.90 -3.27
N PHE A 107 -3.76 7.07 -1.96
CA PHE A 107 -3.17 6.13 -1.03
C PHE A 107 -3.88 6.15 0.34
N ILE A 108 -3.61 5.14 1.15
CA ILE A 108 -4.05 5.08 2.55
C ILE A 108 -2.86 5.33 3.46
N TYR A 109 -3.01 6.23 4.41
CA TYR A 109 -2.06 6.49 5.48
C TYR A 109 -2.55 5.83 6.77
N LEU A 110 -1.71 4.95 7.35
CA LEU A 110 -2.02 4.28 8.61
C LEU A 110 -1.27 4.96 9.75
N GLU A 111 -1.98 5.72 10.59
CA GLU A 111 -1.37 6.54 11.64
C GLU A 111 -0.59 5.72 12.67
N SER A 112 -1.07 4.51 12.99
CA SER A 112 -0.46 3.65 14.02
C SER A 112 0.96 3.20 13.70
N ASN A 113 1.38 3.27 12.43
CA ASN A 113 2.74 2.92 12.00
C ASN A 113 3.39 3.92 11.04
N GLY A 114 2.71 5.02 10.70
CA GLY A 114 3.19 6.03 9.76
C GLY A 114 3.38 5.54 8.32
N LYS A 115 2.84 4.37 7.94
CA LYS A 115 3.03 3.80 6.61
C LYS A 115 2.00 4.30 5.60
N CYS A 116 2.45 4.44 4.36
CA CYS A 116 1.62 4.70 3.20
C CYS A 116 1.38 3.40 2.43
N TYR A 117 0.12 3.09 2.14
CA TYR A 117 -0.32 1.95 1.35
C TYR A 117 -0.86 2.48 0.01
N THR A 118 -0.07 2.30 -1.04
CA THR A 118 -0.36 2.79 -2.40
C THR A 118 -0.91 1.65 -3.27
N PRO A 119 -1.46 1.93 -4.45
CA PRO A 119 -1.75 0.88 -5.42
C PRO A 119 -0.49 0.09 -5.80
N PRO A 120 -0.59 -1.22 -6.04
CA PRO A 120 0.53 -2.06 -6.41
C PRO A 120 1.05 -1.71 -7.82
N ALA A 121 2.37 -1.64 -7.99
CA ALA A 121 3.01 -1.30 -9.27
C ALA A 121 3.47 -2.51 -10.11
N CYS A 122 3.74 -3.66 -9.47
CA CYS A 122 4.13 -4.93 -10.12
C CYS A 122 4.23 -6.09 -9.12
N TYR A 123 4.74 -5.82 -7.91
CA TYR A 123 4.73 -6.72 -6.77
C TYR A 123 3.97 -6.05 -5.61
N ALA A 124 3.28 -6.85 -4.81
CA ALA A 124 2.54 -6.35 -3.65
C ALA A 124 3.32 -6.65 -2.37
N VAL A 125 4.12 -5.69 -1.96
CA VAL A 125 4.70 -5.66 -0.61
C VAL A 125 3.90 -4.65 0.21
N PRO A 126 3.21 -5.09 1.27
CA PRO A 126 2.38 -4.18 2.06
C PRO A 126 3.19 -3.04 2.70
N GLY A 127 2.74 -1.81 2.43
CA GLY A 127 3.35 -0.59 2.97
C GLY A 127 4.69 -0.20 2.35
N GLU A 128 5.07 -0.83 1.23
CA GLU A 128 6.16 -0.35 0.38
C GLU A 128 5.62 0.68 -0.62
N VAL A 129 6.34 1.79 -0.77
CA VAL A 129 6.01 2.84 -1.74
C VAL A 129 6.74 2.55 -3.06
N PRO A 130 6.01 2.42 -4.19
CA PRO A 130 6.60 2.23 -5.51
C PRO A 130 7.60 3.33 -5.87
N ALA A 131 8.65 2.97 -6.59
CA ALA A 131 9.72 3.90 -6.99
C ALA A 131 9.19 5.21 -7.60
N SER A 132 8.15 5.16 -8.44
CA SER A 132 7.56 6.34 -9.08
C SER A 132 6.82 7.29 -8.13
N LEU A 133 6.69 6.93 -6.85
CA LEU A 133 6.03 7.71 -5.79
C LEU A 133 6.98 8.04 -4.64
N GLN A 134 8.19 7.48 -4.61
CA GLN A 134 9.11 7.70 -3.50
C GLN A 134 9.65 9.12 -3.52
N GLY A 135 9.61 9.79 -2.37
CA GLY A 135 10.06 11.18 -2.25
C GLY A 135 9.09 12.23 -2.81
N GLU A 136 7.97 11.81 -3.40
CA GLU A 136 6.94 12.71 -3.90
C GLU A 136 6.18 13.39 -2.73
N GLU A 137 5.73 14.62 -2.95
CA GLU A 137 4.86 15.31 -2.02
C GLU A 137 3.46 14.68 -2.02
N ALA A 138 2.86 14.66 -0.84
CA ALA A 138 1.52 14.13 -0.63
C ALA A 138 0.73 15.06 0.30
N ILE A 139 -0.58 15.09 0.10
CA ILE A 139 -1.52 15.79 0.98
C ILE A 139 -2.58 14.79 1.45
N LEU A 140 -2.79 14.77 2.76
CA LEU A 140 -3.85 13.99 3.39
C LEU A 140 -5.17 14.79 3.41
N GLU A 141 -6.28 14.10 3.68
CA GLU A 141 -7.63 14.68 3.68
C GLU A 141 -7.88 15.88 4.62
N ASP A 142 -7.04 16.12 5.62
CA ASP A 142 -7.11 17.29 6.51
C ASP A 142 -6.18 18.45 6.09
N ASN A 143 -5.60 18.35 4.88
CA ASN A 143 -4.56 19.22 4.33
C ASN A 143 -3.18 19.12 4.98
N THR A 144 -2.92 18.09 5.79
CA THR A 144 -1.55 17.78 6.25
C THR A 144 -0.71 17.36 5.05
N CYS A 145 0.38 18.10 4.83
CA CYS A 145 1.39 17.76 3.84
C CYS A 145 2.44 16.83 4.43
N LEU A 146 2.89 15.85 3.64
CA LEU A 146 3.99 14.96 3.97
C LEU A 146 4.77 14.59 2.70
N THR A 147 5.99 14.10 2.89
CA THR A 147 6.79 13.50 1.82
C THR A 147 6.70 11.99 1.91
N LEU A 148 6.41 11.33 0.80
CA LEU A 148 6.35 9.87 0.79
C LEU A 148 7.72 9.26 1.10
N PRO A 149 7.80 8.20 1.92
CA PRO A 149 9.05 7.53 2.23
C PRO A 149 9.81 7.15 0.97
N SER A 150 11.11 7.41 0.96
CA SER A 150 12.03 6.98 -0.09
C SER A 150 13.04 6.02 0.49
N THR A 151 13.33 4.94 -0.24
CA THR A 151 14.40 4.02 0.12
C THR A 151 15.69 4.44 -0.57
N THR A 152 16.79 4.26 0.14
CA THR A 152 18.13 4.48 -0.35
C THR A 152 18.73 3.17 -0.86
N PRO A 153 19.76 3.22 -1.72
CA PRO A 153 20.50 2.01 -2.10
C PRO A 153 21.09 1.25 -0.91
N GLN A 154 21.31 1.93 0.22
CA GLN A 154 21.78 1.34 1.47
C GLN A 154 20.72 0.41 2.10
N ASP A 155 19.44 0.75 1.96
CA ASP A 155 18.33 -0.05 2.49
C ASP A 155 18.13 -1.37 1.73
N ASN A 156 18.68 -1.47 0.51
CA ASN A 156 18.66 -2.67 -0.32
C ASN A 156 19.90 -3.56 -0.16
N ARG A 157 20.67 -3.41 0.93
CA ARG A 157 21.89 -4.21 1.16
C ARG A 157 21.61 -5.37 2.11
N ASP A 158 21.68 -6.59 1.58
CA ASP A 158 21.81 -7.79 2.43
C ASP A 158 23.24 -7.88 2.99
N MET A 159 23.40 -7.70 4.30
CA MET A 159 24.70 -7.81 4.96
C MET A 159 24.89 -9.23 5.52
N ALA A 160 25.87 -9.94 4.98
CA ALA A 160 26.31 -11.22 5.51
C ALA A 160 27.72 -11.10 6.10
N THR A 161 27.88 -11.46 7.37
CA THR A 161 29.19 -11.59 8.01
C THR A 161 29.67 -13.03 7.90
N ILE A 162 30.83 -13.23 7.28
CA ILE A 162 31.49 -14.54 7.17
C ILE A 162 32.74 -14.54 8.02
N ASN A 163 32.77 -15.40 9.05
CA ASN A 163 33.97 -15.67 9.84
C ASN A 163 34.59 -16.98 9.36
N ALA A 164 35.83 -16.94 8.90
CA ALA A 164 36.57 -18.12 8.48
C ALA A 164 37.87 -18.27 9.28
N SER A 165 38.20 -19.48 9.69
CA SER A 165 39.47 -19.81 10.36
C SER A 165 40.04 -21.13 9.85
N ILE A 166 41.36 -21.28 9.90
CA ILE A 166 42.04 -22.50 9.45
C ILE A 166 42.71 -23.15 10.67
N SER A 167 42.44 -24.44 10.88
CA SER A 167 43.10 -25.28 11.88
C SER A 167 43.81 -26.43 11.18
N GLY A 168 45.14 -26.33 11.04
CA GLY A 168 45.93 -27.26 10.23
C GLY A 168 45.54 -27.20 8.76
N THR A 169 44.94 -28.27 8.23
CA THR A 169 44.41 -28.36 6.86
C THR A 169 42.89 -28.16 6.77
N THR A 170 42.22 -27.89 7.89
CA THR A 170 40.75 -27.77 7.95
C THR A 170 40.32 -26.31 7.96
N LEU A 171 39.41 -25.94 7.06
CA LEU A 171 38.78 -24.62 7.00
C LEU A 171 37.43 -24.64 7.74
N HIS A 172 37.29 -23.83 8.77
CA HIS A 172 36.05 -23.56 9.47
C HIS A 172 35.43 -22.28 8.92
N ILE A 173 34.16 -22.32 8.52
CA ILE A 173 33.41 -21.16 8.03
C ILE A 173 32.12 -21.07 8.85
N SER A 174 31.82 -19.89 9.38
CA SER A 174 30.51 -19.56 9.94
C SER A 174 29.98 -18.30 9.25
N ARG A 175 28.72 -18.33 8.85
CA ARG A 175 28.02 -17.22 8.20
C ARG A 175 26.88 -16.76 9.11
N ARG A 176 26.77 -15.46 9.33
CA ARG A 176 25.62 -14.80 9.95
C ARG A 176 25.03 -13.82 8.94
N GLU A 177 23.73 -13.85 8.78
CA GLU A 177 22.98 -12.87 7.98
C GLU A 177 22.27 -11.90 8.93
N GLU A 178 22.36 -10.62 8.63
CA GLU A 178 21.64 -9.55 9.33
C GLU A 178 20.82 -8.80 8.30
N MET A 179 19.49 -8.81 8.45
CA MET A 179 18.59 -7.98 7.66
C MET A 179 18.59 -6.58 8.27
N SER A 180 18.93 -5.57 7.48
CA SER A 180 18.85 -4.15 7.86
C SER A 180 17.41 -3.65 7.92
#